data_AF-A0A967RTR9-F1
#
_entry.id   AF-A0A967RTR9-F1
#
_cell.length_a   1.000
_cell.length_b   1.000
_cell.length_c   1.000
_cell.angle_alpha   90.00
_cell.angle_beta   90.00
_cell.angle_gamma   90.00
#
_symmetry.space_group_name_H-M   'P 1'
#
loop_
_entity.id
_entity.type
_entity.pdbx_description
1 polymer ?
#
loop_
_entity_poly.entity_id
_entity_poly.type
_entity_poly.pdbx_seq_one_letter_code
_entity_poly.pdbx_strand_id
1 'polypeptide(L)' 'MISFEGAFPRRLRSEVEAGAEVLIVATNESTWGEAEAADQFIGLTRVNAAAFGQDLVHAAITGKSVFIEADGS' A
#
# COMPACT_ATOMS: atom_id res chain seq x y z
N MET A 1 -5.89 1.87 5.12
CA MET A 1 -6.44 2.32 3.83
C MET A 1 -7.19 1.16 3.20
N ILE A 2 -8.30 1.45 2.51
CA ILE A 2 -9.11 0.43 1.84
C ILE A 2 -8.89 0.51 0.33
N SER A 3 -8.39 -0.59 -0.25
CA SER A 3 -8.13 -0.76 -1.68
C SER A 3 -7.43 0.48 -2.28
N PHE A 4 -7.94 1.02 -3.38
CA PHE A 4 -7.33 2.11 -4.17
C PHE A 4 -6.94 3.36 -3.35
N GLU A 5 -7.49 3.58 -2.15
CA GLU A 5 -7.03 4.62 -1.22
C GLU A 5 -5.53 4.55 -0.93
N GLY A 6 -4.96 3.34 -0.91
CA GLY A 6 -3.54 3.06 -0.70
C GLY A 6 -2.61 3.76 -1.69
N ALA A 7 -3.13 4.12 -2.87
CA ALA A 7 -2.37 4.79 -3.92
C ALA A 7 -2.26 6.31 -3.72
N PHE A 8 -3.10 6.93 -2.87
CA PHE A 8 -3.12 8.38 -2.73
C PHE A 8 -2.30 8.86 -1.53
N PRO A 9 -1.11 9.47 -1.75
CA PRO A 9 -0.20 9.83 -0.68
C PRO A 9 -0.80 10.79 0.36
N ARG A 10 -1.74 11.66 -0.03
CA ARG A 10 -2.35 12.63 0.88
C ARG A 10 -3.09 11.96 2.05
N ARG A 11 -3.78 10.85 1.79
CA ARG A 11 -4.56 10.14 2.80
C ARG A 11 -3.67 9.35 3.75
N LEU A 12 -2.59 8.75 3.26
CA LEU A 12 -1.61 8.04 4.08
C LEU A 12 -0.81 9.03 4.94
N ARG A 13 -0.36 10.14 4.35
CA ARG A 13 0.38 11.19 5.08
C ARG A 13 -0.39 11.69 6.29
N SER A 14 -1.70 11.94 6.17
CA SER A 14 -2.49 12.42 7.31
C SER A 14 -2.55 11.41 8.47
N GLU A 15 -2.47 10.11 8.19
CA GLU A 15 -2.41 9.08 9.25
C GLU A 15 -1.02 9.04 9.91
N VAL A 16 0.04 9.18 9.12
CA VAL A 16 1.41 9.29 9.63
C VAL A 16 1.56 10.53 10.52
N GLU A 17 1.04 11.69 10.07
CA GLU A 17 1.00 12.93 10.86
C GLU A 17 0.15 12.79 12.14
N ALA A 18 -0.83 11.87 12.15
CA ALA A 18 -1.63 11.53 13.33
C ALA A 18 -0.93 10.52 14.27
N GLY A 19 0.30 10.09 13.95
CA GLY A 19 1.11 9.21 14.79
C GLY A 19 0.99 7.73 14.47
N ALA A 20 0.52 7.35 13.27
CA ALA A 20 0.61 5.96 12.84
C ALA A 20 2.09 5.49 12.82
N GLU A 21 2.33 4.25 13.27
CA GLU A 21 3.64 3.57 13.28
C GLU A 21 3.72 2.38 12.31
N VAL A 22 2.58 2.01 11.69
CA VAL A 22 2.55 1.10 10.55
C VAL A 22 1.40 1.49 9.62
N LEU A 23 1.55 1.25 8.31
CA LEU A 23 0.49 1.48 7.32
C LEU A 23 -0.07 0.14 6.83
N ILE A 24 -1.39 0.07 6.65
CA ILE A 24 -2.06 -1.14 6.15
C ILE A 24 -2.95 -0.75 4.97
N VAL A 25 -2.81 -1.46 3.86
CA VAL A 25 -3.70 -1.42 2.70
C VAL A 25 -4.43 -2.75 2.62
N ALA A 26 -5.72 -2.76 2.92
CA ALA A 26 -6.57 -3.94 2.79
C ALA A 26 -7.31 -3.89 1.45
N THR A 27 -7.11 -4.87 0.56
CA THR A 27 -7.62 -4.81 -0.81
C THR A 27 -8.17 -6.15 -1.32
N ASN A 28 -9.01 -6.07 -2.36
CA ASN A 28 -9.45 -7.21 -3.16
C ASN A 28 -9.17 -6.87 -4.63
N GLU A 29 -8.28 -7.63 -5.25
CA GLU A 29 -7.80 -7.36 -6.61
C GLU A 29 -8.42 -8.32 -7.65
N SER A 30 -9.50 -9.03 -7.31
CA SER A 30 -10.13 -10.05 -8.17
C SER A 30 -10.56 -9.52 -9.54
N THR A 31 -10.91 -8.24 -9.63
CA THR A 31 -11.27 -7.58 -10.90
C THR A 31 -10.09 -7.38 -11.85
N TRP A 32 -8.85 -7.51 -11.37
CA TRP A 32 -7.64 -7.36 -12.18
C TRP A 32 -7.15 -8.69 -12.77
N GLY A 33 -7.61 -9.84 -12.27
CA GLY A 33 -7.18 -11.15 -12.77
C GLY A 33 -5.67 -11.34 -12.68
N GLU A 34 -5.05 -11.86 -13.75
CA GLU A 34 -3.60 -12.02 -13.86
C GLU A 34 -2.87 -10.77 -14.41
N ALA A 35 -3.55 -9.62 -14.47
CA ALA A 35 -2.96 -8.40 -15.01
C ALA A 35 -1.90 -7.79 -14.09
N GLU A 36 -1.02 -7.00 -14.70
CA GLU A 36 0.09 -6.28 -14.05
C GLU A 36 -0.38 -5.16 -13.11
N ALA A 37 -1.69 -4.89 -13.06
CA ALA A 37 -2.27 -3.86 -12.20
C ALA A 37 -1.96 -4.09 -10.71
N ALA A 38 -1.89 -5.34 -10.25
CA ALA A 38 -1.48 -5.68 -8.89
C ALA A 38 -0.04 -5.21 -8.60
N ASP A 39 0.89 -5.44 -9.53
CA ASP A 39 2.29 -5.01 -9.39
C ASP A 39 2.42 -3.48 -9.45
N GLN A 40 1.65 -2.83 -10.32
CA GLN A 40 1.59 -1.37 -10.38
C GLN A 40 1.07 -0.79 -9.06
N PHE A 41 0.04 -1.40 -8.47
CA PHE A 41 -0.53 -0.93 -7.22
C PHE A 41 0.46 -1.10 -6.06
N ILE A 42 1.14 -2.25 -5.98
CA ILE A 42 2.25 -2.47 -5.05
C ILE A 42 3.36 -1.43 -5.25
N GLY A 43 3.69 -1.08 -6.50
CA GLY A 43 4.66 -0.03 -6.80
C GLY A 43 4.26 1.33 -6.22
N LEU A 44 2.98 1.71 -6.31
CA LEU A 44 2.47 2.95 -5.74
C LEU A 44 2.53 2.96 -4.21
N THR A 45 2.11 1.86 -3.57
CA THR A 45 2.17 1.75 -2.10
C THR A 45 3.61 1.69 -1.59
N ARG A 46 4.54 1.11 -2.38
CA ARG A 46 5.97 1.11 -2.09
C ARG A 46 6.59 2.49 -2.08
N VAL A 47 6.26 3.34 -3.07
CA VAL A 47 6.71 4.73 -3.09
C VAL A 47 6.18 5.48 -1.87
N ASN A 48 4.95 5.20 -1.43
CA ASN A 48 4.38 5.81 -0.23
C ASN A 48 5.12 5.37 1.04
N ALA A 49 5.42 4.08 1.20
CA ALA A 49 6.19 3.57 2.34
C ALA A 49 7.54 4.29 2.49
N ALA A 50 8.31 4.33 1.40
CA ALA A 50 9.60 5.03 1.33
C ALA A 50 9.48 6.54 1.58
N ALA A 51 8.44 7.18 1.05
CA ALA A 51 8.24 8.62 1.20
C ALA A 51 7.86 9.04 2.64
N PHE A 52 7.20 8.15 3.39
CA PHE A 52 6.77 8.43 4.75
C PHE A 52 7.69 7.83 5.81
N GLY A 53 8.63 6.97 5.43
CA GLY A 53 9.51 6.29 6.35
C GLY A 53 8.76 5.32 7.26
N GLN A 54 7.75 4.64 6.70
CA GLN A 54 6.96 3.65 7.43
C GLN A 54 6.81 2.34 6.68
N ASP A 55 6.97 1.25 7.41
CA ASP A 55 6.55 -0.09 7.00
C ASP A 55 5.08 -0.11 6.56
N LEU A 56 4.81 -0.86 5.49
CA LEU A 56 3.50 -0.99 4.88
C LEU A 56 3.15 -2.46 4.62
N VAL A 57 1.95 -2.84 5.06
CA VAL A 57 1.33 -4.13 4.74
C VAL A 57 0.33 -3.94 3.60
N HIS A 58 0.60 -4.55 2.45
CA HIS A 58 -0.37 -4.69 1.36
C HIS A 58 -1.03 -6.05 1.48
N ALA A 59 -2.23 -6.08 2.06
CA ALA A 59 -2.99 -7.30 2.35
C ALA A 59 -4.13 -7.47 1.34
N ALA A 60 -3.91 -8.33 0.36
CA ALA A 60 -4.88 -8.63 -0.68
C ALA A 60 -5.59 -9.97 -0.40
N ILE A 61 -6.93 -9.98 -0.42
CA ILE A 61 -7.73 -11.23 -0.32
C ILE A 61 -7.53 -12.09 -1.57
N THR A 62 -7.39 -11.46 -2.73
CA THR A 62 -7.03 -12.06 -4.01
C THR A 62 -6.05 -11.12 -4.70
N GLY A 63 -5.11 -11.67 -5.48
CA GLY A 63 -4.01 -10.91 -6.05
C GLY A 63 -2.73 -11.13 -5.26
N LYS A 64 -1.94 -10.08 -5.04
CA LYS A 64 -0.63 -10.18 -4.40
C LYS A 64 -0.64 -9.49 -3.04
N SER A 65 -0.12 -10.18 -2.03
CA SER A 65 0.16 -9.58 -0.72
C SER A 65 1.67 -9.42 -0.54
N VAL A 66 2.09 -8.31 0.06
CA VAL A 66 3.49 -8.01 0.31
C VAL A 66 3.67 -7.17 1.57
N PHE A 67 4.76 -7.39 2.27
CA PHE A 67 5.28 -6.50 3.30
C PHE A 67 6.37 -5.62 2.66
N ILE A 68 6.27 -4.31 2.85
CA ILE A 68 7.21 -3.33 2.31
C ILE A 68 7.84 -2.60 3.49
N GLU A 69 9.17 -2.57 3.55
CA GLU A 69 9.88 -1.87 4.62
C GLU A 69 9.81 -0.35 4.42
N ALA A 70 10.09 0.40 5.50
CA ALA A 70 10.08 1.86 5.51
C ALA A 70 10.98 2.55 4.48
N ASP A 71 11.96 1.85 3.90
CA ASP A 71 12.82 2.36 2.82
C ASP A 71 12.30 1.99 1.41
N GLY A 72 11.23 1.21 1.33
CA GLY A 72 10.60 0.76 0.09
C GLY A 72 11.11 -0.59 -0.44
N SER A 73 11.86 -1.37 0.34
CA SER A 73 12.30 -2.70 -0.05
C SER A 73 11.14 -3.69 -0.26
#